data_AF-A0A2N1PZM5-F1
#
_entry.id   AF-A0A2N1PZM5-F1
#
_cell.length_a   1.000
_cell.length_b   1.000
_cell.length_c   1.000
_cell.angle_alpha   90.00
_cell.angle_beta   90.00
_cell.angle_gamma   90.00
#
_symmetry.space_group_name_H-M   'P 1'
#
loop_
_entity.id
_entity.type
_entity.pdbx_description
1 polymer ?
#
loop_
_entity_poly.entity_id
_entity_poly.type
_entity_poly.pdbx_seq_one_letter_code
_entity_poly.pdbx_strand_id
1 'polypeptide(L)'
;MQVMFYVLNYPEKLDKFLKELHKSNIKGATIFNSTGMGRQLAGKEDIPWIGSLKAILDTPRSESRVIMLALPDEHVEIVYSIIENLSGDLSQPNSGIAFTMPISSIKGYKK
;
A
#
# COMPACT_ATOMS: atom_id res chain seq x y z
N MET A 1 7.11 14.68 -11.42
CA MET A 1 6.14 13.57 -11.51
C MET A 1 6.73 12.39 -10.78
N GLN A 2 5.95 11.73 -9.95
CA GLN A 2 6.33 10.51 -9.25
C GLN A 2 5.42 9.35 -9.65
N VAL A 3 5.93 8.13 -9.53
CA VAL A 3 5.09 6.95 -9.34
C VAL A 3 5.13 6.62 -7.86
N MET A 4 3.97 6.53 -7.22
CA MET A 4 3.85 6.04 -5.85
C MET A 4 3.39 4.59 -5.88
N PHE A 5 4.01 3.79 -5.03
CA PHE A 5 3.55 2.47 -4.64
C PHE A 5 3.07 2.53 -3.20
N TYR A 6 1.86 2.05 -2.94
CA TYR A 6 1.32 1.86 -1.60
C TYR A 6 0.90 0.40 -1.40
N VAL A 7 1.54 -0.27 -0.46
CA VAL A 7 1.18 -1.62 0.00
C VAL A 7 0.17 -1.49 1.14
N LEU A 8 -1.10 -1.72 0.81
CA LEU A 8 -2.21 -1.71 1.75
C LEU A 8 -2.39 -3.12 2.36
N ASN A 9 -2.08 -3.25 3.64
CA ASN A 9 -2.29 -4.49 4.40
C ASN A 9 -3.76 -4.76 4.75
N TYR A 10 -4.60 -3.72 4.63
CA TYR A 10 -6.01 -3.77 4.97
C TYR A 10 -6.94 -3.56 3.77
N PRO A 11 -7.22 -4.60 2.93
CA PRO A 11 -8.03 -4.44 1.72
C PRO A 11 -9.42 -3.82 1.94
N GLU A 12 -10.03 -4.00 3.11
CA GLU A 12 -11.29 -3.36 3.51
C GLU A 12 -11.21 -1.83 3.54
N LYS A 13 -10.00 -1.25 3.64
CA LYS A 13 -9.78 0.19 3.57
C LYS A 13 -9.62 0.70 2.14
N LEU A 14 -9.52 -0.19 1.14
CA LEU A 14 -9.25 0.18 -0.25
C LEU A 14 -10.29 1.16 -0.79
N ASP A 15 -11.57 0.85 -0.66
CA ASP A 15 -12.65 1.71 -1.17
C ASP A 15 -12.64 3.09 -0.53
N LYS A 16 -12.32 3.16 0.77
CA LYS A 16 -12.20 4.42 1.49
C LYS A 16 -10.99 5.22 0.99
N PHE A 17 -9.85 4.56 0.80
CA PHE A 17 -8.64 5.17 0.22
C PHE A 17 -8.89 5.75 -1.17
N LEU A 18 -9.51 4.99 -2.07
CA LEU A 18 -9.83 5.46 -3.43
C LEU A 18 -10.81 6.64 -3.43
N LYS A 19 -11.79 6.64 -2.51
CA LYS A 19 -12.72 7.77 -2.34
C LYS A 19 -12.01 9.03 -1.86
N GLU A 20 -11.07 8.93 -0.93
CA GLU A 20 -10.29 10.09 -0.47
C GLU A 20 -9.35 10.61 -1.56
N LEU A 21 -8.71 9.75 -2.35
CA LEU A 21 -7.95 10.17 -3.55
C LEU A 21 -8.83 10.98 -4.50
N HIS A 22 -10.03 10.48 -4.81
CA HIS A 22 -10.97 11.16 -5.70
C HIS A 22 -11.39 12.53 -5.14
N LYS A 23 -11.68 12.64 -3.84
CA LYS A 23 -12.02 13.93 -3.20
C LYS A 23 -10.89 14.95 -3.29
N SER A 24 -9.64 14.48 -3.22
CA SER A 24 -8.43 15.30 -3.42
C SER A 24 -8.05 15.50 -4.89
N ASN A 25 -8.97 15.23 -5.83
CA ASN A 25 -8.77 15.39 -7.27
C ASN A 25 -7.58 14.58 -7.84
N ILE A 26 -7.19 13.50 -7.18
CA ILE A 26 -6.19 12.54 -7.64
C ILE A 26 -6.91 11.44 -8.41
N LYS A 27 -6.65 11.38 -9.73
CA LYS A 27 -7.40 10.54 -10.65
C LYS A 27 -6.57 9.35 -11.10
N GLY A 28 -7.14 8.16 -10.93
CA GLY A 28 -6.60 6.92 -11.46
C GLY A 28 -5.53 6.30 -10.56
N ALA A 29 -5.66 5.00 -10.35
CA ALA A 29 -4.65 4.15 -9.74
C ALA A 29 -4.80 2.75 -10.35
N THR A 30 -3.71 2.00 -10.41
CA THR A 30 -3.71 0.58 -10.77
C THR A 30 -3.55 -0.23 -9.49
N ILE A 31 -4.35 -1.29 -9.34
CA ILE A 31 -4.39 -2.09 -8.12
C ILE A 31 -3.99 -3.52 -8.45
N PHE A 32 -3.02 -4.06 -7.72
CA PHE A 32 -2.54 -5.42 -7.83
C PHE A 32 -2.93 -6.22 -6.60
N ASN A 33 -3.31 -7.50 -6.80
CA ASN A 33 -3.37 -8.46 -5.71
C ASN A 33 -1.94 -8.81 -5.28
N SER A 34 -1.68 -8.84 -3.98
CA SER A 34 -0.35 -9.10 -3.44
C SER A 34 -0.38 -9.91 -2.15
N THR A 35 0.77 -10.50 -1.83
CA THR A 35 1.00 -11.25 -0.59
C THR A 35 2.35 -10.83 0.01
N GLY A 36 2.37 -10.58 1.32
CA GLY A 36 3.60 -10.23 2.03
C GLY A 36 4.51 -11.44 2.27
N MET A 37 5.82 -11.20 2.32
CA MET A 37 6.83 -12.25 2.53
C MET A 37 6.58 -13.08 3.79
N GLY A 38 6.35 -12.43 4.94
CA GLY A 38 6.12 -13.14 6.20
C GLY A 38 4.95 -14.13 6.12
N ARG A 39 3.89 -13.78 5.37
CA ARG A 39 2.74 -14.66 5.16
C ARG A 39 3.04 -15.80 4.20
N GLN A 40 3.76 -15.52 3.10
CA GLN A 40 4.19 -16.54 2.14
C GLN A 40 5.08 -17.60 2.81
N LEU A 41 5.81 -17.21 3.84
CA LEU A 41 6.72 -18.05 4.61
C LEU A 41 6.06 -18.74 5.81
N ALA A 42 5.02 -18.16 6.43
CA ALA A 42 4.35 -18.73 7.61
C ALA A 42 3.72 -20.11 7.39
N GLY A 43 3.41 -20.48 6.14
CA GLY A 43 2.93 -21.82 5.78
C GLY A 43 4.03 -22.87 5.56
N LYS A 44 5.31 -22.52 5.75
CA LYS A 44 6.45 -23.44 5.57
C LYS A 44 7.17 -23.61 6.91
N GLU A 45 7.18 -24.82 7.44
CA GLU A 45 7.52 -25.16 8.83
C GLU A 45 8.97 -24.86 9.27
N ASP A 46 9.87 -24.52 8.34
CA ASP A 46 11.32 -24.51 8.57
C ASP A 46 11.94 -23.16 8.98
N ILE A 47 11.16 -22.21 9.49
CA ILE A 47 11.65 -20.83 9.71
C ILE A 47 11.51 -20.40 11.19
N PRO A 48 12.61 -20.45 11.99
CA PRO A 48 12.58 -20.27 13.45
C PRO A 48 12.07 -18.91 13.95
N TRP A 49 12.28 -17.82 13.18
CA TRP A 49 11.85 -16.47 13.57
C TRP A 49 10.34 -16.24 13.44
N ILE A 50 9.61 -17.18 12.81
CA ILE A 50 8.16 -17.11 12.69
C ILE A 50 7.47 -17.40 14.01
N GLY A 51 8.08 -18.15 14.95
CA GLY A 51 7.43 -18.57 16.19
C GLY A 51 6.82 -17.44 17.03
N SER A 52 7.53 -16.30 17.17
CA SER A 52 7.05 -15.14 17.94
C SER A 52 6.10 -14.23 17.15
N LEU A 53 6.20 -14.21 15.81
CA LEU A 53 5.26 -13.49 14.94
C LEU A 53 4.08 -14.35 14.47
N LYS A 54 4.05 -15.65 14.81
CA LYS A 54 3.06 -16.60 14.31
C LYS A 54 1.64 -16.15 14.62
N ALA A 55 1.37 -15.67 15.83
CA ALA A 55 0.05 -15.15 16.20
C ALA A 55 -0.40 -13.92 15.39
N ILE A 56 0.55 -13.07 14.97
CA ILE A 56 0.28 -11.91 14.11
C ILE A 56 0.06 -12.37 12.67
N LEU A 57 0.88 -13.33 12.22
CA LEU A 57 0.88 -13.88 10.87
C LEU A 57 -0.25 -14.88 10.62
N ASP A 58 -0.82 -15.54 11.64
CA ASP A 58 -1.92 -16.51 11.57
C ASP A 58 -3.31 -15.84 11.51
N THR A 59 -3.38 -14.51 11.62
CA THR A 59 -4.63 -13.77 11.36
C THR A 59 -5.17 -14.17 9.97
N PRO A 60 -6.46 -14.52 9.79
CA PRO A 60 -6.99 -15.10 8.54
C PRO A 60 -7.01 -14.14 7.32
N ARG A 61 -6.24 -13.05 7.34
CA ARG A 61 -6.12 -12.09 6.24
C ARG A 61 -5.26 -12.69 5.14
N SER A 62 -5.90 -13.10 4.04
CA SER A 62 -5.22 -13.74 2.92
C SER A 62 -4.49 -12.76 2.00
N GLU A 63 -4.82 -11.47 2.02
CA GLU A 63 -4.48 -10.60 0.90
C GLU A 63 -4.08 -9.19 1.32
N SER A 64 -3.02 -8.68 0.70
CA SER A 64 -2.73 -7.24 0.63
C SER A 64 -3.05 -6.73 -0.77
N ARG A 65 -3.01 -5.41 -0.95
CA ARG A 65 -3.13 -4.76 -2.25
C ARG A 65 -1.94 -3.83 -2.46
N VAL A 66 -1.31 -3.91 -3.62
CA VAL A 66 -0.38 -2.86 -4.06
C VAL A 66 -1.16 -1.89 -4.93
N ILE A 67 -1.12 -0.61 -4.57
CA ILE A 67 -1.75 0.47 -5.32
C ILE A 67 -0.64 1.30 -5.94
N MET A 68 -0.66 1.41 -7.26
CA MET A 68 0.31 2.17 -8.04
C MET A 68 -0.38 3.34 -8.70
N LEU A 69 0.15 4.55 -8.50
CA LEU A 69 -0.38 5.77 -9.08
C LEU A 69 0.75 6.64 -9.63
N ALA A 70 0.55 7.20 -10.82
CA ALA A 70 1.40 8.27 -11.33
C ALA A 70 0.78 9.61 -10.93
N LEU A 71 1.57 10.53 -10.38
CA LEU A 71 1.07 11.78 -9.82
C LEU A 71 2.09 12.92 -9.94
N PRO A 72 1.63 14.19 -9.94
CA PRO A 72 2.50 15.35 -9.76
C PRO A 72 3.23 15.31 -8.42
N ASP A 73 4.40 15.94 -8.34
CA ASP A 73 5.20 15.94 -7.10
C ASP A 73 4.44 16.62 -5.94
N GLU A 74 3.67 17.66 -6.25
CA GLU A 74 2.79 18.38 -5.30
C GLU A 74 1.67 17.52 -4.69
N HIS A 75 1.32 16.39 -5.32
CA HIS A 75 0.29 15.48 -4.79
C HIS A 75 0.86 14.40 -3.86
N VAL A 76 2.19 14.25 -3.77
CA VAL A 76 2.82 13.16 -2.99
C VAL A 76 2.45 13.26 -1.50
N GLU A 77 2.63 14.44 -0.91
CA GLU A 77 2.32 14.67 0.51
C GLU A 77 0.82 14.56 0.80
N ILE A 78 -0.03 14.92 -0.17
CA ILE A 78 -1.48 14.75 -0.07
C ILE A 78 -1.81 13.27 0.04
N VAL A 79 -1.19 12.41 -0.77
CA VAL A 79 -1.43 10.97 -0.72
C VAL A 79 -0.88 10.36 0.56
N TYR A 80 0.32 10.74 1.02
CA TYR A 80 0.83 10.26 2.31
C TYR A 80 -0.11 10.62 3.47
N SER A 81 -0.61 11.85 3.49
CA SER A 81 -1.59 12.29 4.49
C SER A 81 -2.88 11.47 4.44
N ILE A 82 -3.38 11.14 3.24
CA ILE A 82 -4.54 10.25 3.08
C ILE A 82 -4.25 8.85 3.62
N ILE A 83 -3.06 8.30 3.35
CA ILE A 83 -2.65 6.98 3.84
C ILE A 83 -2.62 6.98 5.37
N GLU A 84 -1.97 7.95 6.00
CA GLU A 84 -1.86 8.02 7.47
C GLU A 84 -3.22 8.24 8.14
N ASN A 85 -4.08 9.08 7.57
CA ASN A 85 -5.44 9.28 8.08
C ASN A 85 -6.32 8.01 8.04
N LEU A 86 -6.00 7.06 7.15
CA LEU A 86 -6.76 5.82 6.99
C LEU A 86 -6.12 4.62 7.70
N SER A 87 -4.81 4.54 7.65
CA SER A 87 -4.03 3.38 8.08
C SER A 87 -3.29 3.61 9.38
N GLY A 88 -3.24 4.85 9.87
CA GLY A 88 -2.44 5.25 11.03
C GLY A 88 -0.98 5.47 10.67
N ASP A 89 -0.16 5.57 11.70
CA ASP A 89 1.29 5.75 11.59
C ASP A 89 1.95 4.57 10.84
N LEU A 90 2.56 4.86 9.69
CA LEU A 90 3.23 3.87 8.84
C LEU A 90 4.51 3.30 9.46
N SER A 91 5.05 3.90 10.53
CA SER A 91 6.19 3.33 11.27
C SER A 91 5.81 2.13 12.16
N GLN A 92 4.51 1.91 12.40
CA GLN A 92 4.03 0.81 13.23
C GLN A 92 4.03 -0.53 12.48
N PRO A 93 4.15 -1.67 13.19
CA PRO A 93 4.00 -2.98 12.57
C PRO A 93 2.65 -3.15 11.85
N ASN A 94 2.67 -3.82 10.69
CA ASN A 94 1.50 -4.11 9.86
C ASN A 94 0.72 -2.89 9.32
N SER A 95 1.28 -1.68 9.37
CA SER A 95 0.65 -0.45 8.84
C SER A 95 0.64 -0.35 7.30
N GLY A 96 1.56 -1.03 6.64
CA GLY A 96 1.79 -0.98 5.19
C GLY A 96 3.13 -0.33 4.87
N ILE A 97 3.39 -0.06 3.59
CA ILE A 97 4.53 0.77 3.17
C ILE A 97 4.13 1.59 1.94
N ALA A 98 4.52 2.87 1.92
CA ALA A 98 4.33 3.74 0.78
C ALA A 98 5.66 4.38 0.39
N PHE A 99 5.96 4.44 -0.90
CA PHE A 99 7.19 5.05 -1.40
C PHE A 99 7.00 5.56 -2.83
N THR A 100 7.87 6.46 -3.25
CA THR A 100 7.85 7.07 -4.56
C THR A 100 9.13 6.81 -5.35
N MET A 101 9.02 6.87 -6.67
CA MET A 101 10.15 6.88 -7.59
C MET A 101 9.94 7.96 -8.67
N PRO A 102 11.00 8.65 -9.12
CA PRO A 102 10.88 9.68 -10.15
C PRO A 102 10.50 9.05 -11.50
N ILE A 103 9.53 9.67 -12.18
CA ILE A 103 9.16 9.28 -13.54
C ILE A 103 9.97 10.12 -14.53
N SER A 104 10.85 9.47 -15.31
CA SER A 104 11.66 10.13 -16.34
C SER A 104 10.89 10.43 -17.64
N SER A 105 9.84 9.65 -17.93
CA SER A 105 8.97 9.84 -19.11
C SER A 105 7.60 9.23 -18.87
N ILE A 106 6.54 9.89 -19.36
CA ILE A 106 5.16 9.42 -19.24
C ILE A 106 4.36 9.74 -20.50
N LYS A 107 3.50 8.80 -20.92
CA LYS A 107 2.57 8.98 -22.04
C LYS A 107 1.18 8.47 -21.64
N GLY A 108 0.12 9.16 -22.09
CA GLY A 108 -1.26 8.80 -21.78
C GLY A 108 -1.77 9.30 -20.42
N TYR A 109 -0.96 10.07 -19.68
CA TYR A 109 -1.39 10.72 -18.44
C TYR A 109 -2.30 11.92 -18.75
N LYS A 110 -3.53 11.89 -18.24
CA LYS A 110 -4.50 12.99 -18.35
C LYS A 110 -4.52 13.75 -17.03
N LYS A 111 -4.36 15.08 -17.10
CA LYS A 111 -4.50 15.97 -15.93
C LYS A 111 -5.96 16.05 -15.46
#